data_AF-A0A9E0JBB2-F1
#
_entry.id   AF-A0A9E0JBB2-F1
#
_cell.length_a   1.000
_cell.length_b   1.000
_cell.length_c   1.000
_cell.angle_alpha   90.00
_cell.angle_beta   90.00
_cell.angle_gamma   90.00
#
_symmetry.space_group_name_H-M   'P 1'
#
loop_
_entity.id
_entity.type
_entity.pdbx_description
1 polymer ?
#
loop_
_entity_poly.entity_id
_entity_poly.type
_entity_poly.pdbx_seq_one_letter_code
_entity_poly.pdbx_strand_id
1 'polypeptide(L)'
;GGTGAEGDNSISNSGSTESTTNYEISKTTRTEVKEPGQLKRISVAVAVDGVTAPGKDGKPGAYTARTAEEMQRLEQLVRTAVGYDQARGDQVTVVNVRFPSTIDADGTTAANPLMGFDKNDIMRAAELGVMAIVALAMMIFVVRPMLGAGGGGRGGVVGGGLPALTMASAPQMTRIVTTADGQPMQVAVDPATGQPLALPGPGNELEQRIDIARIEGQVKASSVKRVAEFVDSHPEESVSLLRTWLHETT
;
A
#
# COMPACT_ATOMS: atom_id res chain seq x y z
N GLY A 1 85.67 98.48 -39.83
CA GLY A 1 85.31 97.10 -40.18
C GLY A 1 84.94 96.38 -38.89
N GLY A 2 84.00 95.45 -38.84
CA GLY A 2 83.19 94.83 -39.87
C GLY A 2 82.12 94.01 -39.13
N THR A 3 80.99 93.83 -39.80
CA THR A 3 79.85 93.00 -39.41
C THR A 3 80.25 91.54 -39.14
N GLY A 4 79.65 90.95 -38.09
CA GLY A 4 79.63 89.51 -37.81
C GLY A 4 78.22 89.08 -37.45
N ALA A 5 77.76 87.99 -38.05
CA ALA A 5 76.37 87.60 -38.23
C ALA A 5 75.82 86.63 -37.17
N GLU A 6 74.48 86.57 -37.18
CA GLU A 6 73.63 85.38 -36.99
C GLU A 6 73.34 84.84 -35.57
N GLY A 7 72.04 84.59 -35.34
CA GLY A 7 71.51 83.92 -34.16
C GLY A 7 70.00 84.09 -34.05
N ASP A 8 69.26 83.54 -35.03
CA ASP A 8 67.83 83.26 -34.93
C ASP A 8 67.55 82.49 -33.62
N ASN A 9 66.70 83.05 -32.77
CA ASN A 9 66.17 82.36 -31.59
C ASN A 9 64.65 82.48 -31.62
N SER A 10 64.05 81.78 -32.58
CA SER A 10 62.63 81.45 -32.59
C SER A 10 62.33 80.47 -31.45
N ILE A 11 61.96 81.00 -30.29
CA ILE A 11 61.51 80.21 -29.13
C ILE A 11 60.14 79.61 -29.49
N SER A 12 60.15 78.38 -30.00
CA SER A 12 58.96 77.59 -30.26
C SER A 12 58.47 76.98 -28.94
N ASN A 13 57.58 77.70 -28.25
CA ASN A 13 56.95 77.23 -27.03
C ASN A 13 55.86 76.19 -27.37
N SER A 14 56.27 74.93 -27.59
CA SER A 14 55.34 73.81 -27.79
C SER A 14 54.93 73.23 -26.43
N GLY A 15 53.74 73.62 -25.95
CA GLY A 15 53.11 72.99 -24.80
C GLY A 15 52.21 71.84 -25.26
N SER A 16 52.52 70.61 -24.87
CA SER A 16 51.61 69.46 -25.03
C SER A 16 50.79 69.31 -23.75
N THR A 17 49.47 69.48 -23.86
CA THR A 17 48.53 69.26 -22.74
C THR A 17 47.92 67.88 -22.89
N GLU A 18 48.35 66.93 -22.07
CA GLU A 18 47.75 65.60 -21.99
C GLU A 18 46.69 65.59 -20.87
N SER A 19 45.45 65.26 -21.22
CA SER A 19 44.33 65.17 -20.28
C SER A 19 43.75 63.76 -20.31
N THR A 20 44.00 62.99 -19.25
CA THR A 20 43.42 61.66 -19.08
C THR A 20 42.07 61.78 -18.39
N THR A 21 40.97 61.56 -19.12
CA THR A 21 39.62 61.52 -18.54
C THR A 21 39.31 60.10 -18.08
N ASN A 22 39.31 59.89 -16.77
CA ASN A 22 38.83 58.64 -16.18
C ASN A 22 37.30 58.65 -16.14
N TYR A 23 36.68 57.70 -16.83
CA TYR A 23 35.25 57.45 -16.74
C TYR A 23 35.03 56.35 -15.71
N GLU A 24 34.47 56.69 -14.56
CA GLU A 24 33.99 55.67 -13.63
C GLU A 24 32.73 55.04 -14.21
N ILE A 25 32.80 53.75 -14.54
CA ILE A 25 31.64 52.98 -14.96
C ILE A 25 30.73 52.82 -13.74
N SER A 26 29.51 53.33 -13.83
CA SER A 26 28.49 53.19 -12.78
C SER A 26 28.22 51.70 -12.50
N LYS A 27 28.63 51.21 -11.33
CA LYS A 27 28.34 49.84 -10.87
C LYS A 27 27.09 49.84 -10.00
N THR A 28 26.00 49.28 -10.52
CA THR A 28 24.80 49.01 -9.72
C THR A 28 24.89 47.59 -9.17
N THR A 29 24.99 47.44 -7.84
CA THR A 29 24.94 46.14 -7.18
C THR A 29 23.54 45.96 -6.57
N ARG A 30 22.80 44.95 -7.02
CA ARG A 30 21.50 44.58 -6.44
C ARG A 30 21.66 43.34 -5.58
N THR A 31 21.42 43.49 -4.28
CA THR A 31 21.33 42.36 -3.35
C THR A 31 19.87 41.98 -3.21
N GLU A 32 19.53 40.75 -3.57
CA GLU A 32 18.18 40.19 -3.38
C GLU A 32 18.24 39.12 -2.31
N VAL A 33 17.51 39.32 -1.22
CA VAL A 33 17.36 38.32 -0.16
C VAL A 33 16.14 37.49 -0.49
N LYS A 34 16.32 36.20 -0.80
CA LYS A 34 15.23 35.27 -1.04
C LYS A 34 14.87 34.57 0.26
N GLU A 35 13.66 34.81 0.75
CA GLU A 35 13.13 34.09 1.90
C GLU A 35 12.92 32.60 1.55
N PRO A 36 13.25 31.67 2.47
CA PRO A 36 12.97 30.26 2.28
C PRO A 36 11.46 29.99 2.31
N GLY A 37 11.01 28.98 1.54
CA GLY A 37 9.59 28.59 1.50
C GLY A 37 8.82 29.04 0.25
N GLN A 38 9.49 29.59 -0.76
CA GLN A 38 8.84 29.89 -2.03
C GLN A 38 8.34 28.62 -2.73
N LEU A 39 7.09 28.65 -3.17
CA LEU A 39 6.45 27.55 -3.86
C LEU A 39 7.00 27.44 -5.28
N LYS A 40 7.61 26.29 -5.61
CA LYS A 40 8.20 26.04 -6.93
C LYS A 40 7.20 25.50 -7.95
N ARG A 41 6.29 24.62 -7.52
CA ARG A 41 5.28 23.96 -8.38
C ARG A 41 4.22 23.29 -7.52
N ILE A 42 2.98 23.32 -8.00
CA ILE A 42 1.84 22.53 -7.49
C ILE A 42 1.45 21.47 -8.52
N SER A 43 1.08 20.27 -8.04
CA SER A 43 0.51 19.22 -8.88
C SER A 43 -0.70 18.61 -8.17
N VAL A 44 -1.88 18.72 -8.79
CA VAL A 44 -3.16 18.33 -8.19
C VAL A 44 -3.91 17.42 -9.15
N ALA A 45 -4.32 16.26 -8.64
CA ALA A 45 -5.18 15.32 -9.34
C ALA A 45 -6.47 15.13 -8.53
N VAL A 46 -7.62 15.31 -9.17
CA VAL A 46 -8.93 15.20 -8.54
C VAL A 46 -9.75 14.14 -9.27
N ALA A 47 -10.17 13.13 -8.53
CA ALA A 47 -11.12 12.13 -8.97
C ALA A 47 -12.53 12.54 -8.52
N VAL A 48 -13.47 12.58 -9.44
CA VAL A 48 -14.86 12.97 -9.17
C VAL A 48 -15.78 11.82 -9.56
N ASP A 49 -16.69 11.48 -8.65
CA ASP A 49 -17.72 10.47 -8.93
C ASP A 49 -18.84 11.04 -9.80
N GLY A 50 -19.49 10.13 -10.54
CA GLY A 50 -20.69 10.43 -11.29
C GLY A 50 -21.89 10.72 -10.42
N VAL A 51 -23.02 10.94 -11.07
CA VAL A 51 -24.31 11.14 -10.40
C VAL A 51 -25.16 9.88 -10.55
N THR A 52 -25.72 9.44 -9.44
CA THR A 52 -26.67 8.32 -9.42
C THR A 52 -28.05 8.87 -9.13
N ALA A 53 -28.97 8.73 -10.08
CA ALA A 53 -30.33 9.20 -9.88
C ALA A 53 -31.02 8.39 -8.76
N PRO A 54 -31.92 8.98 -7.95
CA PRO A 54 -32.73 8.19 -7.03
C PRO A 54 -33.63 7.24 -7.84
N GLY A 55 -33.51 5.94 -7.59
CA GLY A 55 -34.35 4.92 -8.20
C GLY A 55 -35.67 4.73 -7.45
N LYS A 56 -36.53 3.87 -7.98
CA LYS A 56 -37.77 3.47 -7.29
C LYS A 56 -37.43 2.66 -6.03
N ASP A 57 -38.26 2.83 -4.99
CA ASP A 57 -38.21 2.04 -3.76
C ASP A 57 -36.93 2.20 -2.92
N GLY A 58 -36.30 3.38 -2.96
CA GLY A 58 -35.12 3.70 -2.14
C GLY A 58 -33.81 3.06 -2.63
N LYS A 59 -33.83 2.38 -3.79
CA LYS A 59 -32.64 1.85 -4.45
C LYS A 59 -32.00 2.94 -5.32
N PRO A 60 -30.66 3.03 -5.41
CA PRO A 60 -30.02 3.92 -6.36
C PRO A 60 -30.37 3.50 -7.79
N GLY A 61 -30.62 4.49 -8.63
CA GLY A 61 -30.91 4.36 -10.04
C GLY A 61 -29.65 4.18 -10.88
N ALA A 62 -29.77 4.45 -12.18
CA ALA A 62 -28.65 4.31 -13.11
C ALA A 62 -27.54 5.33 -12.81
N TYR A 63 -26.29 4.85 -12.84
CA TYR A 63 -25.11 5.70 -12.78
C TYR A 63 -24.96 6.48 -14.09
N THR A 64 -24.73 7.78 -13.97
CA THR A 64 -24.45 8.67 -15.10
C THR A 64 -23.14 9.40 -14.83
N ALA A 65 -22.19 9.31 -15.76
CA ALA A 65 -20.96 10.11 -15.68
C ALA A 65 -21.30 11.60 -15.79
N ARG A 66 -20.51 12.46 -15.13
CA ARG A 66 -20.70 13.91 -15.22
C ARG A 66 -20.47 14.41 -16.65
N THR A 67 -21.17 15.47 -17.03
CA THR A 67 -21.01 16.03 -18.37
C THR A 67 -19.66 16.74 -18.52
N ALA A 68 -19.20 16.93 -19.75
CA ALA A 68 -17.94 17.62 -20.01
C ALA A 68 -17.95 19.07 -19.49
N GLU A 69 -19.10 19.75 -19.58
CA GLU A 69 -19.28 21.11 -19.08
C GLU A 69 -19.17 21.19 -17.56
N GLU A 70 -19.73 20.21 -16.84
CA GLU A 70 -19.57 20.12 -15.39
C GLU A 70 -18.12 19.86 -14.99
N MET A 71 -17.43 18.96 -15.70
CA MET A 71 -16.02 18.67 -15.46
C MET A 71 -15.13 19.90 -15.67
N GLN A 72 -15.39 20.70 -16.71
CA GLN A 72 -14.69 21.97 -16.93
C GLN A 72 -14.93 22.99 -15.80
N ARG A 73 -16.17 23.09 -15.29
CA ARG A 73 -16.48 23.96 -14.16
C ARG A 73 -15.76 23.51 -12.89
N LEU A 74 -15.71 22.21 -12.64
CA LEU A 74 -14.97 21.63 -11.51
C LEU A 74 -13.47 21.89 -11.63
N GLU A 75 -12.89 21.72 -12.83
CA GLU A 75 -11.49 22.03 -13.08
C GLU A 75 -11.17 23.51 -12.82
N GLN A 76 -12.02 24.43 -13.28
CA GLN A 76 -11.87 25.86 -13.01
C GLN A 76 -11.93 26.17 -11.51
N LEU A 77 -12.89 25.59 -10.81
CA LEU A 77 -13.04 25.78 -9.36
C LEU A 77 -11.80 25.28 -8.60
N VAL A 78 -11.29 24.10 -8.96
CA VAL A 78 -10.07 23.54 -8.37
C VAL A 78 -8.88 24.44 -8.66
N ARG A 79 -8.70 24.91 -9.90
CA ARG A 79 -7.60 25.83 -10.27
C ARG A 79 -7.63 27.11 -9.46
N THR A 80 -8.80 27.72 -9.26
CA THR A 80 -8.95 28.92 -8.43
C THR A 80 -8.66 28.62 -6.96
N ALA A 81 -9.16 27.51 -6.43
CA ALA A 81 -8.97 27.14 -5.02
C ALA A 81 -7.50 26.88 -4.66
N VAL A 82 -6.72 26.29 -5.57
CA VAL A 82 -5.30 25.97 -5.34
C VAL A 82 -4.34 27.10 -5.72
N GLY A 83 -4.84 28.20 -6.29
CA GLY A 83 -4.01 29.30 -6.77
C GLY A 83 -3.11 28.89 -7.94
N TYR A 84 -3.67 28.16 -8.92
CA TYR A 84 -2.97 27.66 -10.10
C TYR A 84 -2.20 28.78 -10.82
N ASP A 85 -0.92 28.54 -11.06
CA ASP A 85 -0.04 29.44 -11.79
C ASP A 85 0.68 28.70 -12.92
N GLN A 86 0.38 29.10 -14.16
CA GLN A 86 0.99 28.52 -15.35
C GLN A 86 2.48 28.88 -15.47
N ALA A 87 2.90 30.07 -15.02
CA ALA A 87 4.30 30.50 -15.07
C ALA A 87 5.16 29.73 -14.06
N ARG A 88 4.56 29.33 -12.92
CA ARG A 88 5.17 28.41 -11.96
C ARG A 88 5.24 26.95 -12.47
N GLY A 89 4.52 26.63 -13.54
CA GLY A 89 4.47 25.29 -14.12
C GLY A 89 3.55 24.33 -13.35
N ASP A 90 2.51 24.88 -12.72
CA ASP A 90 1.54 24.08 -11.99
C ASP A 90 0.75 23.15 -12.93
N GLN A 91 0.23 22.05 -12.38
CA GLN A 91 -0.59 21.09 -13.11
C GLN A 91 -1.84 20.73 -12.31
N VAL A 92 -3.00 20.76 -12.96
CA VAL A 92 -4.28 20.36 -12.39
C VAL A 92 -4.97 19.43 -13.38
N THR A 93 -5.40 18.28 -12.90
CA THR A 93 -6.14 17.29 -13.70
C THR A 93 -7.36 16.82 -12.94
N VAL A 94 -8.51 16.84 -13.59
CA VAL A 94 -9.78 16.37 -13.01
C VAL A 94 -10.33 15.27 -13.89
N VAL A 95 -10.62 14.11 -13.30
CA VAL A 95 -11.12 12.93 -14.02
C VAL A 95 -12.40 12.40 -13.38
N ASN A 96 -13.36 12.01 -14.21
CA ASN A 96 -14.56 11.35 -13.74
C ASN A 96 -14.27 9.85 -13.60
N VAL A 97 -14.38 9.30 -12.40
CA VAL A 97 -14.20 7.87 -12.12
C VAL A 97 -15.37 7.37 -11.31
N ARG A 98 -15.91 6.20 -11.66
CA ARG A 98 -16.99 5.59 -10.89
C ARG A 98 -16.42 4.99 -9.61
N PHE A 99 -16.89 5.43 -8.46
CA PHE A 99 -16.50 4.84 -7.18
C PHE A 99 -17.29 3.56 -6.89
N PRO A 100 -16.67 2.58 -6.21
CA PRO A 100 -17.40 1.39 -5.75
C PRO A 100 -18.45 1.82 -4.72
N SER A 101 -19.71 1.48 -4.99
CA SER A 101 -20.81 1.75 -4.05
C SER A 101 -20.90 0.60 -3.03
N THR A 102 -21.43 0.85 -1.84
CA THR A 102 -21.72 -0.21 -0.86
C THR A 102 -22.69 -1.28 -1.39
N ILE A 103 -23.43 -0.97 -2.45
CA ILE A 103 -24.29 -1.92 -3.19
C ILE A 103 -23.48 -2.80 -4.15
N ASP A 104 -22.36 -2.30 -4.67
CA ASP A 104 -21.40 -3.12 -5.42
C ASP A 104 -20.53 -3.98 -4.47
N ALA A 105 -20.47 -3.65 -3.17
CA ALA A 105 -19.69 -4.39 -2.17
C ALA A 105 -20.30 -5.77 -1.79
N ASP A 106 -21.60 -5.97 -2.04
CA ASP A 106 -22.25 -7.29 -1.91
C ASP A 106 -22.02 -8.20 -3.15
N GLY A 107 -21.28 -7.76 -4.17
CA GLY A 107 -21.23 -8.46 -5.46
C GLY A 107 -20.06 -8.16 -6.38
N THR A 108 -18.85 -7.92 -5.86
CA THR A 108 -17.63 -7.85 -6.69
C THR A 108 -16.72 -9.06 -6.48
N THR A 109 -17.22 -10.25 -6.77
CA THR A 109 -16.34 -11.33 -7.23
C THR A 109 -16.03 -11.03 -8.69
N ALA A 110 -14.75 -10.78 -8.99
CA ALA A 110 -14.29 -10.65 -10.36
C ALA A 110 -14.76 -11.87 -11.17
N ALA A 111 -15.71 -11.65 -12.08
CA ALA A 111 -16.28 -12.70 -12.90
C ALA A 111 -15.20 -13.25 -13.82
N ASN A 112 -14.65 -14.42 -13.46
CA ASN A 112 -13.88 -15.25 -14.36
C ASN A 112 -14.90 -16.12 -15.13
N PRO A 113 -15.20 -15.85 -16.42
CA PRO A 113 -16.30 -16.49 -17.14
C PRO A 113 -16.11 -18.00 -17.39
N LEU A 114 -14.96 -18.58 -17.05
CA LEU A 114 -14.67 -20.02 -17.19
C LEU A 114 -14.81 -20.83 -15.89
N MET A 115 -14.91 -20.17 -14.72
CA MET A 115 -15.15 -20.80 -13.41
C MET A 115 -16.24 -19.99 -12.68
N GLY A 116 -17.39 -19.82 -13.33
CA GLY A 116 -18.51 -18.98 -12.88
C GLY A 116 -19.32 -19.56 -11.71
N PHE A 117 -18.68 -20.22 -10.75
CA PHE A 117 -19.31 -20.53 -9.47
C PHE A 117 -18.73 -19.60 -8.42
N ASP A 118 -19.50 -18.56 -8.10
CA ASP A 118 -19.17 -17.69 -6.99
C ASP A 118 -19.11 -18.54 -5.70
N LYS A 119 -18.25 -18.17 -4.75
CA LYS A 119 -18.17 -18.86 -3.45
C LYS A 119 -19.54 -18.85 -2.76
N ASN A 120 -20.34 -17.82 -3.02
CA ASN A 120 -21.71 -17.70 -2.53
C ASN A 120 -22.67 -18.71 -3.18
N ASP A 121 -22.51 -19.00 -4.48
CA ASP A 121 -23.33 -19.99 -5.19
C ASP A 121 -22.99 -21.41 -4.76
N ILE A 122 -21.69 -21.70 -4.54
CA ILE A 122 -21.25 -22.98 -3.99
C ILE A 122 -21.77 -23.15 -2.56
N MET A 123 -21.74 -22.09 -1.75
CA MET A 123 -22.25 -22.14 -0.37
C MET A 123 -23.76 -22.39 -0.33
N ARG A 124 -24.54 -21.69 -1.18
CA ARG A 124 -25.98 -21.90 -1.31
C ARG A 124 -26.32 -23.27 -1.88
N ALA A 125 -25.56 -23.75 -2.87
CA ALA A 125 -25.73 -25.10 -3.41
C ALA A 125 -25.37 -26.18 -2.38
N ALA A 126 -24.34 -25.96 -1.55
CA ALA A 126 -23.99 -26.85 -0.45
C ALA A 126 -25.07 -26.88 0.62
N GLU A 127 -25.61 -25.72 1.02
CA GLU A 127 -26.73 -25.62 1.97
C GLU A 127 -27.99 -26.34 1.44
N LEU A 128 -28.34 -26.10 0.17
CA LEU A 128 -29.45 -26.78 -0.50
C LEU A 128 -29.19 -28.30 -0.58
N GLY A 129 -27.95 -28.71 -0.86
CA GLY A 129 -27.52 -30.10 -0.88
C GLY A 129 -27.66 -30.78 0.49
N VAL A 130 -27.25 -30.11 1.57
CA VAL A 130 -27.42 -30.62 2.94
C VAL A 130 -28.90 -30.77 3.27
N MET A 131 -29.74 -29.77 2.96
CA MET A 131 -31.19 -29.89 3.16
C MET A 131 -31.80 -31.04 2.34
N ALA A 132 -31.38 -31.22 1.09
CA ALA A 132 -31.86 -32.33 0.25
C ALA A 132 -31.44 -33.70 0.81
N ILE A 133 -30.21 -33.82 1.31
CA ILE A 133 -29.72 -35.06 1.95
C ILE A 133 -30.51 -35.35 3.23
N VAL A 134 -30.76 -34.35 4.06
CA VAL A 134 -31.57 -34.51 5.28
C VAL A 134 -33.00 -34.91 4.94
N ALA A 135 -33.62 -34.29 3.94
CA ALA A 135 -34.95 -34.65 3.47
C ALA A 135 -35.00 -36.09 2.92
N LEU A 136 -33.98 -36.50 2.15
CA LEU A 136 -33.87 -37.86 1.62
C LEU A 136 -33.65 -38.90 2.74
N ALA A 137 -32.80 -38.57 3.72
CA ALA A 137 -32.58 -39.40 4.90
C ALA A 137 -33.88 -39.57 5.68
N MET A 138 -34.62 -38.49 5.95
CA MET A 138 -35.95 -38.54 6.58
C MET A 138 -36.94 -39.38 5.77
N MET A 139 -36.96 -39.25 4.44
CA MET A 139 -37.81 -40.07 3.58
C MET A 139 -37.46 -41.56 3.74
N ILE A 140 -36.20 -41.94 3.60
CA ILE A 140 -35.78 -43.35 3.70
C ILE A 140 -36.00 -43.90 5.11
N PHE A 141 -35.68 -43.13 6.14
CA PHE A 141 -35.65 -43.58 7.53
C PHE A 141 -37.00 -43.46 8.25
N VAL A 142 -37.96 -42.69 7.73
CA VAL A 142 -39.31 -42.56 8.32
C VAL A 142 -40.37 -43.26 7.46
N VAL A 143 -40.31 -43.10 6.13
CA VAL A 143 -41.32 -43.69 5.22
C VAL A 143 -41.12 -45.20 5.10
N ARG A 144 -39.87 -45.71 4.93
CA ARG A 144 -39.66 -47.17 4.86
C ARG A 144 -40.10 -47.93 6.12
N PRO A 145 -39.80 -47.51 7.36
CA PRO A 145 -40.28 -48.26 8.52
C PRO A 145 -41.79 -48.14 8.73
N MET A 146 -42.44 -47.06 8.29
CA MET A 146 -43.90 -46.95 8.36
C MET A 146 -44.60 -47.86 7.32
N LEU A 147 -44.04 -48.02 6.12
CA LEU A 147 -44.53 -48.99 5.13
C LEU A 147 -44.14 -50.44 5.49
N GLY A 148 -43.02 -50.63 6.19
CA GLY A 148 -42.55 -51.93 6.67
C GLY A 148 -43.28 -52.42 7.94
N ALA A 149 -43.91 -51.53 8.71
CA ALA A 149 -44.61 -51.89 9.94
C ALA A 149 -46.11 -52.23 9.74
N GLY A 150 -46.63 -52.23 8.50
CA GLY A 150 -48.05 -52.43 8.21
C GLY A 150 -48.45 -53.70 7.47
N GLY A 151 -47.52 -54.56 7.04
CA GLY A 151 -47.82 -55.70 6.15
C GLY A 151 -47.25 -57.03 6.62
N GLY A 152 -47.91 -57.69 7.58
CA GLY A 152 -47.60 -59.08 7.95
C GLY A 152 -48.09 -60.07 6.88
N GLY A 153 -47.25 -61.06 6.53
CA GLY A 153 -47.65 -62.10 5.57
C GLY A 153 -46.64 -63.19 5.22
N ARG A 154 -46.11 -63.89 6.23
CA ARG A 154 -45.76 -65.34 6.25
C ARG A 154 -45.14 -66.03 5.01
N GLY A 155 -43.97 -66.65 5.25
CA GLY A 155 -43.78 -68.07 4.96
C GLY A 155 -42.53 -68.45 4.15
N GLY A 156 -41.59 -69.18 4.77
CA GLY A 156 -40.57 -69.93 4.04
C GLY A 156 -39.23 -70.08 4.75
N VAL A 157 -39.10 -71.14 5.56
CA VAL A 157 -37.86 -71.76 6.10
C VAL A 157 -36.79 -71.96 4.99
N VAL A 158 -35.47 -72.01 5.23
CA VAL A 158 -34.68 -73.03 5.96
C VAL A 158 -33.23 -72.54 6.24
N GLY A 159 -32.67 -72.92 7.39
CA GLY A 159 -31.23 -73.13 7.64
C GLY A 159 -30.44 -71.85 7.96
N GLY A 160 -29.78 -71.67 9.11
CA GLY A 160 -29.15 -72.61 10.02
C GLY A 160 -27.73 -72.11 10.26
N GLY A 161 -27.42 -71.60 11.47
CA GLY A 161 -26.05 -71.23 11.85
C GLY A 161 -25.92 -69.96 12.70
N LEU A 162 -25.98 -70.17 14.02
CA LEU A 162 -25.31 -69.47 15.15
C LEU A 162 -25.16 -67.93 15.20
N PRO A 163 -25.39 -67.30 16.37
CA PRO A 163 -25.21 -65.87 16.60
C PRO A 163 -23.81 -65.56 17.17
N ALA A 164 -23.22 -64.46 16.71
CA ALA A 164 -22.17 -63.72 17.41
C ALA A 164 -22.34 -62.25 17.00
N LEU A 165 -23.01 -61.39 17.77
CA LEU A 165 -22.51 -60.74 18.98
C LEU A 165 -21.02 -60.37 18.89
N THR A 166 -20.70 -59.25 18.24
CA THR A 166 -19.54 -58.45 18.67
C THR A 166 -19.78 -56.95 18.48
N MET A 167 -20.04 -56.32 19.62
CA MET A 167 -19.40 -55.11 20.11
C MET A 167 -19.75 -53.77 19.45
N ALA A 168 -20.70 -53.13 20.12
CA ALA A 168 -20.67 -51.70 20.38
C ALA A 168 -19.37 -51.27 21.10
N SER A 169 -19.08 -49.98 20.91
CA SER A 169 -18.38 -49.05 21.80
C SER A 169 -16.85 -49.05 21.84
N ALA A 170 -16.30 -47.86 21.59
CA ALA A 170 -15.39 -47.25 22.56
C ALA A 170 -15.92 -45.85 22.88
N PRO A 171 -16.33 -45.57 24.14
CA PRO A 171 -16.61 -44.22 24.59
C PRO A 171 -15.28 -43.51 24.85
N GLN A 172 -15.10 -42.31 24.29
CA GLN A 172 -13.94 -41.47 24.61
C GLN A 172 -14.18 -40.84 25.98
N MET A 173 -13.33 -41.15 26.95
CA MET A 173 -13.37 -40.56 28.29
C MET A 173 -12.65 -39.21 28.28
N THR A 174 -13.40 -38.12 28.33
CA THR A 174 -12.86 -36.77 28.50
C THR A 174 -12.66 -36.46 29.98
N ARG A 175 -11.43 -36.12 30.40
CA ARG A 175 -11.13 -35.66 31.76
C ARG A 175 -11.08 -34.13 31.78
N ILE A 176 -11.87 -33.52 32.64
CA ILE A 176 -11.81 -32.08 32.91
C ILE A 176 -10.72 -31.85 33.95
N VAL A 177 -9.69 -31.08 33.62
CA VAL A 177 -8.64 -30.67 34.55
C VAL A 177 -8.75 -29.17 34.76
N THR A 178 -8.73 -28.75 36.03
CA THR A 178 -8.74 -27.34 36.43
C THR A 178 -7.31 -26.81 36.36
N THR A 179 -7.05 -25.86 35.47
CA THR A 179 -5.76 -25.16 35.39
C THR A 179 -5.59 -24.25 36.62
N ALA A 180 -4.34 -23.91 36.98
CA ALA A 180 -4.02 -23.09 38.15
C ALA A 180 -4.74 -21.72 38.20
N ASP A 181 -5.25 -21.23 37.06
CA ASP A 181 -6.07 -20.02 36.94
C ASP A 181 -7.59 -20.24 37.05
N GLY A 182 -8.03 -21.43 37.49
CA GLY A 182 -9.44 -21.71 37.80
C GLY A 182 -10.37 -21.96 36.59
N GLN A 183 -9.84 -22.08 35.38
CA GLN A 183 -10.63 -22.37 34.18
C GLN A 183 -10.61 -23.87 33.83
N PRO A 184 -11.78 -24.51 33.61
CA PRO A 184 -11.85 -25.92 33.24
C PRO A 184 -11.49 -26.13 31.77
N MET A 185 -10.41 -26.86 31.48
CA MET A 185 -10.02 -27.23 30.12
C MET A 185 -10.22 -28.74 29.92
N GLN A 186 -10.89 -29.13 28.83
CA GLN A 186 -11.12 -30.53 28.47
C GLN A 186 -9.94 -31.03 27.63
N VAL A 187 -9.20 -32.00 28.16
CA VAL A 187 -8.06 -32.61 27.46
C VAL A 187 -8.42 -34.04 27.13
N ALA A 188 -8.30 -34.41 25.85
CA ALA A 188 -8.45 -35.79 25.41
C ALA A 188 -7.21 -36.60 25.82
N VAL A 189 -7.44 -37.73 26.52
CA VAL A 189 -6.38 -38.58 27.08
C VAL A 189 -6.48 -39.97 26.46
N ASP A 190 -5.35 -40.56 26.11
CA ASP A 190 -5.28 -41.94 25.62
C ASP A 190 -5.62 -42.93 26.75
N PRO A 191 -6.60 -43.85 26.57
CA PRO A 191 -7.07 -44.74 27.62
C PRO A 191 -6.05 -45.81 28.06
N ALA A 192 -4.95 -46.01 27.34
CA ALA A 192 -3.95 -47.02 27.68
C ALA A 192 -2.80 -46.50 28.58
N THR A 193 -2.44 -45.22 28.46
CA THR A 193 -1.22 -44.66 29.09
C THR A 193 -1.45 -43.41 29.92
N GLY A 194 -2.64 -42.81 29.88
CA GLY A 194 -2.99 -41.68 30.74
C GLY A 194 -2.21 -40.39 30.46
N GLN A 195 -1.49 -40.30 29.34
CA GLN A 195 -0.72 -39.13 28.95
C GLN A 195 -1.53 -38.19 28.04
N PRO A 196 -1.45 -36.86 28.26
CA PRO A 196 -2.10 -35.90 27.39
C PRO A 196 -1.37 -35.83 26.04
N LEU A 197 -2.08 -35.99 24.93
CA LEU A 197 -1.54 -35.67 23.60
C LEU A 197 -1.32 -34.15 23.52
N ALA A 198 -0.05 -33.72 23.52
CA ALA A 198 0.32 -32.32 23.36
C ALA A 198 0.19 -31.88 21.88
N LEU A 199 -0.55 -30.81 21.62
CA LEU A 199 -0.50 -30.06 20.36
C LEU A 199 0.76 -29.16 20.34
N PRO A 200 1.52 -29.08 19.23
CA PRO A 200 2.57 -28.09 19.06
C PRO A 200 1.96 -26.70 18.85
N GLY A 201 2.24 -25.77 19.77
CA GLY A 201 1.80 -24.37 19.68
C GLY A 201 2.67 -23.53 18.73
N PRO A 202 2.12 -22.50 18.06
CA PRO A 202 2.86 -21.64 17.15
C PRO A 202 3.50 -20.47 17.94
N GLY A 203 4.77 -20.61 18.33
CA GLY A 203 5.50 -19.53 19.03
C GLY A 203 6.82 -19.10 18.36
N ASN A 204 7.35 -19.90 17.44
CA ASN A 204 8.80 -19.93 17.24
C ASN A 204 9.29 -18.99 16.13
N GLU A 205 8.40 -18.52 15.27
CA GLU A 205 8.76 -17.73 14.09
C GLU A 205 8.74 -16.22 14.32
N LEU A 206 8.06 -15.72 15.36
CA LEU A 206 7.93 -14.28 15.60
C LEU A 206 9.16 -13.73 16.33
N GLU A 207 9.74 -14.49 17.27
CA GLU A 207 10.97 -14.11 17.98
C GLU A 207 12.18 -13.99 17.05
N GLN A 208 12.32 -14.88 16.06
CA GLN A 208 13.41 -14.82 15.09
C GLN A 208 13.33 -13.59 14.16
N ARG A 209 12.13 -13.05 13.92
CA ARG A 209 11.93 -11.84 13.09
C ARG A 209 12.27 -10.56 13.86
N ILE A 210 12.19 -10.60 15.19
CA ILE A 210 12.45 -9.43 16.07
C ILE A 210 13.95 -9.20 16.25
N ASP A 211 14.78 -10.25 16.28
CA ASP A 211 16.23 -10.11 16.37
C ASP A 211 16.87 -9.53 15.10
N ILE A 212 16.35 -9.88 13.92
CA ILE A 212 16.89 -9.40 12.63
C ILE A 212 16.63 -7.88 12.45
N ALA A 213 15.45 -7.41 12.84
CA ALA A 213 15.10 -5.99 12.73
C ALA A 213 15.89 -5.08 13.70
N ARG A 214 16.38 -5.63 14.81
CA ARG A 214 17.16 -4.88 15.82
C ARG A 214 18.62 -4.67 15.40
N ILE A 215 19.16 -5.50 14.52
CA ILE A 215 20.56 -5.42 14.07
C ILE A 215 20.75 -4.39 12.94
N GLU A 216 19.74 -4.17 12.08
CA GLU A 216 19.82 -3.17 10.99
C GLU A 216 19.81 -1.71 11.47
N GLY A 217 19.28 -1.44 12.67
CA GLY A 217 19.21 -0.09 13.25
C GLY A 217 20.55 0.44 13.78
N GLN A 218 21.47 -0.45 14.20
CA GLN A 218 22.75 -0.05 14.80
C GLN A 218 23.88 0.12 13.76
N VAL A 219 23.79 -0.56 12.61
CA VAL A 219 24.82 -0.49 11.55
C VAL A 219 24.80 0.81 10.74
N LYS A 220 23.66 1.52 10.69
CA LYS A 220 23.55 2.83 10.02
C LYS A 220 24.18 3.96 10.84
N ALA A 221 24.09 3.91 12.17
CA ALA A 221 24.65 4.93 13.05
C ALA A 221 26.19 4.83 13.16
N SER A 222 26.75 3.62 13.19
CA SER A 222 28.20 3.40 13.25
C SER A 222 28.91 3.75 11.93
N SER A 223 28.24 3.54 10.79
CA SER A 223 28.77 3.89 9.47
C SER A 223 28.91 5.41 9.29
N VAL A 224 27.92 6.20 9.75
CA VAL A 224 27.96 7.67 9.66
C VAL A 224 29.01 8.26 10.59
N LYS A 225 29.14 7.73 11.82
CA LYS A 225 30.17 8.17 12.76
C LYS A 225 31.59 7.88 12.26
N ARG A 226 31.80 6.72 11.61
CA ARG A 226 33.10 6.35 11.03
C ARG A 226 33.50 7.29 9.87
N VAL A 227 32.54 7.70 9.04
CA VAL A 227 32.78 8.66 7.94
C VAL A 227 33.09 10.04 8.51
N ALA A 228 32.37 10.50 9.53
CA ALA A 228 32.65 11.79 10.17
C ALA A 228 34.04 11.84 10.82
N GLU A 229 34.44 10.76 11.50
CA GLU A 229 35.75 10.67 12.16
C GLU A 229 36.91 10.50 11.15
N PHE A 230 36.66 9.88 9.99
CA PHE A 230 37.63 9.81 8.90
C PHE A 230 37.85 11.17 8.22
N VAL A 231 36.78 11.94 8.01
CA VAL A 231 36.85 13.29 7.41
C VAL A 231 37.56 14.28 8.33
N ASP A 232 37.37 14.18 9.64
CA ASP A 232 38.01 15.07 10.63
C ASP A 232 39.51 14.76 10.80
N SER A 233 39.89 13.48 10.68
CA SER A 233 41.28 13.04 10.85
C SER A 233 42.16 13.18 9.60
N HIS A 234 41.56 13.21 8.40
CA HIS A 234 42.28 13.27 7.12
C HIS A 234 41.66 14.31 6.17
N PRO A 235 41.73 15.62 6.49
CA PRO A 235 41.13 16.67 5.67
C PRO A 235 41.82 16.80 4.30
N GLU A 236 43.13 16.62 4.22
CA GLU A 236 43.89 16.66 2.96
C GLU A 236 43.51 15.55 1.96
N GLU A 237 43.29 14.30 2.42
CA GLU A 237 42.83 13.21 1.54
C GLU A 237 41.42 13.47 1.02
N SER A 238 40.53 13.95 1.90
CA SER A 238 39.14 14.30 1.56
C SER A 238 39.09 15.39 0.47
N VAL A 239 39.94 16.41 0.57
CA VAL A 239 40.04 17.49 -0.43
C VAL A 239 40.66 16.99 -1.75
N SER A 240 41.60 16.05 -1.70
CA SER A 240 42.22 15.47 -2.90
C SER A 240 41.20 14.70 -3.75
N LEU A 241 40.28 13.94 -3.12
CA LEU A 241 39.23 13.21 -3.81
C LEU A 241 38.21 14.15 -4.47
N LEU A 242 37.81 15.22 -3.77
CA LEU A 242 36.93 16.25 -4.33
C LEU A 242 37.57 16.94 -5.54
N ARG A 243 38.88 17.19 -5.49
CA ARG A 243 39.63 17.75 -6.61
C ARG A 243 39.67 16.78 -7.80
N THR A 244 39.94 15.50 -7.56
CA THR A 244 39.93 14.47 -8.61
C THR A 244 38.58 14.39 -9.32
N TRP A 245 37.47 14.37 -8.56
CA TRP A 245 36.12 14.33 -9.13
C TRP A 245 35.77 15.60 -9.91
N LEU A 246 36.24 16.76 -9.46
CA LEU A 246 36.04 18.02 -10.18
C LEU A 246 36.78 18.03 -11.53
N HIS A 247 37.96 17.40 -11.60
CA HIS A 247 38.75 17.34 -12.82
C HIS A 247 38.39 16.17 -13.75
N GLU A 248 37.71 15.13 -13.26
CA GLU A 248 37.26 13.98 -14.07
C GLU A 248 36.01 14.28 -14.90
N THR A 249 35.26 15.34 -14.56
CA THR A 249 34.05 15.79 -15.30
C THR A 249 34.30 16.78 -16.45
N THR A 250 35.53 16.90 -16.97
CA THR A 250 35.85 17.67 -18.21
C THR A 250 36.53 16.78 -19.23
#